data_AF-B7Q391-F1
#
_entry.id   AF-B7Q391-F1
#
_cell.length_a   1.000
_cell.length_b   1.000
_cell.length_c   1.000
_cell.angle_alpha   90.00
_cell.angle_beta   90.00
_cell.angle_gamma   90.00
#
_symmetry.space_group_name_H-M   'P 1'
#
loop_
_entity.id
_entity.type
_entity.pdbx_description
1 polymer ?
#
loop_
_entity_poly.entity_id
_entity_poly.type
_entity_poly.pdbx_seq_one_letter_code
_entity_poly.pdbx_strand_id
1 'polypeptide(L)'
;MYASGFMFTIVAACMGSTCVMVNSSIPFEEFVRYSNKFQVTTLGSSPAGLQYLLGQMKRTGVRPESICKINVGGTFGSLKH
;
A
#
# COMPACT_ATOMS: atom_id res chain seq x y z
N MET A 1 -15.38 2.34 -3.80
CA MET A 1 -13.98 1.99 -3.42
C MET A 1 -13.37 3.07 -2.51
N TYR A 2 -14.16 3.75 -1.66
CA TYR A 2 -13.73 4.94 -0.89
C TYR A 2 -13.56 4.68 0.62
N ALA A 3 -14.04 3.53 1.13
CA ALA A 3 -14.07 3.26 2.58
C ALA A 3 -12.75 2.68 3.13
N SER A 4 -11.89 2.08 2.30
CA SER A 4 -10.69 1.38 2.80
C SER A 4 -9.61 2.33 3.31
N GLY A 5 -9.36 3.46 2.64
CA GLY A 5 -8.37 4.45 3.08
C GLY A 5 -8.76 5.18 4.38
N PHE A 6 -10.07 5.31 4.64
CA PHE A 6 -10.59 6.03 5.80
C PHE A 6 -10.26 5.31 7.12
N MET A 7 -10.43 3.98 7.18
CA MET A 7 -10.08 3.21 8.38
C MET A 7 -8.58 3.26 8.71
N PHE A 8 -7.70 3.17 7.69
CA PHE A 8 -6.26 3.29 7.93
C PHE A 8 -5.87 4.65 8.47
N THR A 9 -6.54 5.72 8.03
CA THR A 9 -6.29 7.08 8.51
C THR A 9 -6.71 7.24 9.98
N ILE A 10 -7.88 6.72 10.36
CA ILE A 10 -8.34 6.77 11.76
C ILE A 10 -7.39 5.97 12.66
N VAL A 11 -7.04 4.75 12.28
CA VAL A 11 -6.14 3.90 13.08
C VAL A 11 -4.78 4.58 13.24
N ALA A 12 -4.22 5.13 12.16
CA ALA A 12 -2.96 5.84 12.21
C ALA A 12 -3.03 7.08 13.11
N ALA A 13 -4.13 7.84 13.06
CA ALA A 13 -4.35 8.98 13.95
C ALA A 13 -4.42 8.55 15.42
N CYS A 14 -5.14 7.47 15.75
CA CYS A 14 -5.20 6.92 17.11
C CYS A 14 -3.84 6.44 17.62
N MET A 15 -2.96 5.98 16.72
CA MET A 15 -1.61 5.53 17.05
C MET A 15 -0.57 6.65 17.06
N GLY A 16 -0.94 7.91 16.78
CA GLY A 16 0.00 9.03 16.63
C GLY A 16 0.98 8.85 15.46
N SER A 17 0.60 8.07 14.45
CA SER A 17 1.44 7.76 13.29
C SER A 17 1.37 8.86 12.23
N THR A 18 2.45 9.03 11.48
CA THR A 18 2.46 9.90 10.29
C THR A 18 1.94 9.11 9.09
N CYS A 19 0.97 9.67 8.37
CA CYS A 19 0.43 9.08 7.15
C CYS A 19 1.01 9.75 5.90
N VAL A 20 1.42 8.94 4.93
CA VAL A 20 1.73 9.40 3.58
C VAL A 20 0.57 8.97 2.68
N MET A 21 -0.19 9.95 2.19
CA MET A 21 -1.29 9.73 1.26
C MET A 21 -0.80 9.92 -0.16
N VAL A 22 -1.02 8.92 -1.01
CA VAL A 22 -0.70 8.97 -2.43
C VAL A 22 -1.95 8.74 -3.27
N ASN A 23 -2.00 9.35 -4.44
CA ASN A 23 -3.07 9.10 -5.40
C ASN A 23 -2.95 7.67 -5.97
N SER A 24 -4.07 6.99 -6.24
CA SER A 24 -4.07 5.64 -6.83
C SER A 24 -3.52 5.60 -8.26
N SER A 25 -3.43 6.75 -8.93
CA SER A 25 -2.91 6.87 -10.30
C SER A 25 -1.39 7.03 -10.39
N ILE A 26 -0.66 7.10 -9.27
CA ILE A 26 0.80 7.27 -9.35
C ILE A 26 1.47 6.01 -9.92
N PRO A 27 2.54 6.15 -10.72
CA PRO A 27 3.35 5.01 -11.16
C PRO A 27 3.98 4.25 -9.99
N PHE A 28 4.21 2.96 -10.18
CA PHE A 28 4.84 2.09 -9.17
C PHE A 28 6.21 2.61 -8.70
N GLU A 29 7.03 3.12 -9.60
CA GLU A 29 8.35 3.69 -9.28
C GLU A 29 8.24 4.91 -8.37
N GLU A 30 7.21 5.74 -8.59
CA GLU A 30 6.94 6.91 -7.76
C GLU A 30 6.44 6.50 -6.37
N PHE A 31 5.61 5.44 -6.29
CA PHE A 31 5.22 4.83 -5.03
C PHE A 31 6.43 4.34 -4.22
N VAL A 32 7.38 3.64 -4.86
CA VAL A 32 8.60 3.17 -4.19
C VAL A 32 9.45 4.36 -3.74
N ARG A 33 9.61 5.37 -4.59
CA ARG A 33 10.35 6.59 -4.27
C ARG A 33 9.76 7.30 -3.05
N TYR A 34 8.44 7.47 -2.98
CA TYR A 34 7.80 8.10 -1.82
C TYR A 34 7.90 7.25 -0.56
N SER A 35 7.74 5.93 -0.69
CA SER A 35 7.89 5.01 0.44
C SER A 35 9.26 5.17 1.09
N ASN A 36 10.33 5.12 0.29
CA ASN A 36 11.70 5.27 0.79
C ASN A 36 12.00 6.69 1.28
N LYS A 37 11.57 7.73 0.53
CA LYS A 37 11.81 9.14 0.87
C LYS A 37 11.21 9.50 2.23
N PHE A 38 10.00 9.03 2.51
CA PHE A 38 9.29 9.33 3.75
C PHE A 38 9.44 8.23 4.82
N GLN A 39 10.34 7.26 4.60
CA GLN A 39 10.60 6.17 5.54
C GLN A 39 9.32 5.44 5.96
N VAL A 40 8.44 5.14 4.99
CA VAL A 40 7.18 4.43 5.25
C VAL A 40 7.50 3.01 5.70
N THR A 41 7.08 2.65 6.90
CA THR A 41 7.33 1.33 7.49
C THR A 41 6.16 0.36 7.34
N THR A 42 4.94 0.89 7.23
CA THR A 42 3.69 0.11 7.17
C THR A 42 2.85 0.49 5.97
N LEU A 43 2.45 -0.50 5.18
CA LEU A 43 1.57 -0.33 4.02
C LEU A 43 0.21 -0.99 4.27
N GLY A 44 -0.88 -0.24 4.06
CA GLY A 44 -2.23 -0.80 4.00
C GLY A 44 -2.62 -1.14 2.57
N SER A 45 -3.08 -2.37 2.31
CA SER A 45 -3.50 -2.81 0.97
C SER A 45 -4.69 -3.77 1.01
N SER A 46 -5.38 -3.91 -0.14
CA SER A 46 -6.28 -5.05 -0.39
C SER A 46 -5.51 -6.25 -0.96
N PRO A 47 -6.09 -7.46 -0.97
CA PRO A 47 -5.47 -8.62 -1.60
C PRO A 47 -5.14 -8.41 -3.09
N ALA A 48 -6.04 -7.76 -3.85
CA ALA A 48 -5.80 -7.45 -5.26
C ALA A 48 -4.69 -6.40 -5.45
N GLY A 49 -4.67 -5.37 -4.58
CA GLY A 49 -3.61 -4.36 -4.59
C GLY A 49 -2.24 -4.95 -4.27
N LEU A 50 -2.17 -5.91 -3.33
CA LEU A 50 -0.93 -6.59 -2.99
C LEU A 50 -0.43 -7.46 -4.15
N GLN A 51 -1.32 -8.18 -4.83
CA GLN A 51 -0.97 -8.96 -6.02
C GLN A 51 -0.41 -8.08 -7.14
N TYR A 52 -1.03 -6.91 -7.38
CA TYR A 52 -0.52 -5.93 -8.33
C TYR A 52 0.89 -5.46 -7.97
N LEU A 53 1.11 -5.07 -6.71
CA LEU A 53 2.42 -4.63 -6.21
C LEU A 53 3.49 -5.72 -6.34
N LEU A 54 3.16 -6.96 -5.98
CA LEU A 54 4.06 -8.12 -6.15
C LEU A 54 4.39 -8.37 -7.62
N GLY A 55 3.41 -8.25 -8.51
CA GLY A 55 3.63 -8.34 -9.95
C GLY A 55 4.59 -7.27 -10.48
N GLN A 56 4.43 -6.02 -10.02
CA GLN A 56 5.33 -4.92 -10.41
C GLN A 56 6.74 -5.08 -9.84
N MET A 57 6.87 -5.49 -8.57
CA MET A 57 8.19 -5.80 -7.98
C MET A 57 8.88 -6.91 -8.76
N LYS A 58 8.15 -7.97 -9.15
CA LYS A 58 8.70 -9.06 -9.96
C LYS A 58 9.11 -8.60 -11.37
N ARG A 59 8.34 -7.71 -11.99
CA ARG A 59 8.60 -7.21 -13.36
C ARG A 59 9.79 -6.24 -13.42
N THR A 60 9.91 -5.35 -12.43
CA THR A 60 10.87 -4.25 -12.44
C THR A 60 12.13 -4.53 -11.63
N GLY A 61 12.08 -5.47 -10.68
CA GLY A 61 13.15 -5.72 -9.72
C GLY A 61 13.23 -4.66 -8.61
N VAL A 62 12.46 -3.58 -8.70
CA VAL A 62 12.46 -2.48 -7.74
C VAL A 62 11.62 -2.85 -6.52
N ARG A 63 12.11 -2.53 -5.31
CA ARG A 63 11.45 -2.85 -4.04
C ARG A 63 11.39 -1.61 -3.13
N PRO A 64 10.29 -1.42 -2.37
CA PRO A 64 10.24 -0.42 -1.31
C PRO A 64 10.96 -0.95 -0.06
N GLU A 65 12.21 -0.54 0.13
CA GLU A 65 13.10 -1.05 1.19
C GLU A 65 12.67 -0.63 2.59
N SER A 66 12.04 0.53 2.73
CA SER A 66 11.59 1.03 4.04
C SER A 66 10.39 0.26 4.61
N ILE A 67 9.61 -0.42 3.76
CA ILE A 67 8.37 -1.09 4.17
C ILE A 67 8.71 -2.45 4.78
N CYS A 68 8.45 -2.59 6.08
CA CYS A 68 8.69 -3.83 6.82
C CYS A 68 7.39 -4.56 7.21
N LYS A 69 6.23 -3.89 7.14
CA LYS A 69 4.93 -4.48 7.46
C LYS A 69 3.89 -4.13 6.39
N ILE A 70 3.09 -5.13 6.00
CA ILE A 70 1.97 -4.95 5.08
C ILE A 70 0.71 -5.47 5.77
N ASN A 71 -0.23 -4.57 6.04
CA ASN A 71 -1.55 -4.92 6.52
C ASN A 71 -2.49 -5.12 5.34
N VAL A 72 -2.93 -6.35 5.15
CA VAL A 72 -3.88 -6.72 4.11
C VAL A 72 -5.26 -6.85 4.72
N GLY A 73 -6.23 -6.12 4.18
CA GLY A 73 -7.61 -6.17 4.66
C GLY A 73 -8.63 -5.95 3.54
N GLY A 74 -9.89 -6.19 3.86
CA GLY A 74 -11.01 -6.14 2.90
C GLY A 74 -11.35 -7.51 2.32
N THR A 75 -12.37 -7.55 1.44
CA THR A 75 -12.91 -8.79 0.91
C THR A 75 -12.05 -9.32 -0.24
N PHE A 76 -11.75 -10.62 -0.21
CA PHE A 76 -11.26 -11.35 -1.37
C PHE A 76 -12.38 -11.33 -2.42
N GLY A 77 -12.22 -10.54 -3.48
CA GLY A 77 -13.15 -10.62 -4.61
C GLY A 77 -13.04 -12.03 -5.18
N SER A 78 -14.12 -12.82 -5.06
CA SER A 78 -14.25 -14.12 -5.70
C SER A 78 -13.91 -13.96 -7.18
N LEU A 79 -12.74 -14.46 -7.59
CA LEU A 79 -12.42 -14.70 -8.99
C LEU A 79 -13.44 -15.74 -9.46
N LYS A 80 -14.51 -15.28 -10.13
CA LYS A 80 -15.32 -16.17 -10.94
C LYS A 80 -14.43 -16.64 -12.10
N HIS A 81 -14.12 -17.94 -12.07
CA HIS A 81 -13.70 -18.71 -13.23
C HIS A 81 -14.78 -18.69 -14.31
#